data_AF-A0A812L3A0-F1
#
_entry.id   AF-A0A812L3A0-F1
#
_cell.length_a   1.000
_cell.length_b   1.000
_cell.length_c   1.000
_cell.angle_alpha   90.00
_cell.angle_beta   90.00
_cell.angle_gamma   90.00
#
_symmetry.space_group_name_H-M   'P 1'
#
loop_
_entity.id
_entity.type
_entity.pdbx_description
1 polymer ?
#
loop_
_entity_poly.entity_id
_entity_poly.type
_entity_poly.pdbx_seq_one_letter_code
_entity_poly.pdbx_strand_id
1 'polypeptide(L)'
;MGAKVTSTQKVQGDAGQPHAEFDLGPLPPQPDVALTSTLSCEVLNTTKGLLRGCWGKFTADAFYRHFPGVDAMKTIRHIILHVFDITKYAVREGEEIEDVELLGEGSFSKVYGLGAIAAKVISDSERPWVHRAAVQNGLLADRHGYGPAIFGHGRVQQDMGGHFRGTLVFMERLYPAGEDWSDADTDDILKAVQLVAKDAFHNDLKMPNILRRRGRPLLIDFDLLSPWSVKVAVTSSCIEHDFQPVLAPAGERCTQCFREYYDLFAFTLTLQDSALYRHLLDRLLVLWRQLEEPVLRPLLATIGVEKLSEMPFEVFSYCSLQRPFTSLCRLGPAGCCFSPCRSDLFIPPPFFSTF
;
A
#
# COMPACT_ATOMS: atom_id res chain seq x y z
N MET A 1 -20.44 9.15 44.65
CA MET A 1 -19.29 8.66 43.86
C MET A 1 -19.83 7.97 42.64
N GLY A 2 -19.49 8.46 41.46
CA GLY A 2 -20.04 8.02 40.17
C GLY A 2 -19.65 9.06 39.13
N ALA A 3 -18.41 8.99 38.68
CA ALA A 3 -17.84 9.97 37.76
C ALA A 3 -18.41 9.78 36.35
N LYS A 4 -18.83 10.93 35.80
CA LYS A 4 -19.53 11.13 34.54
C LYS A 4 -18.52 11.07 33.39
N VAL A 5 -18.83 10.28 32.37
CA VAL A 5 -18.05 10.15 31.12
C VAL A 5 -18.10 11.48 30.37
N THR A 6 -16.95 12.11 30.17
CA THR A 6 -16.77 13.30 29.31
C THR A 6 -16.43 12.87 27.89
N SER A 7 -17.45 12.93 27.03
CA SER A 7 -17.46 13.59 25.71
C SER A 7 -16.10 13.70 24.98
N THR A 8 -15.85 12.80 24.03
CA THR A 8 -14.85 12.95 22.97
C THR A 8 -15.25 14.11 22.06
N GLN A 9 -14.49 15.20 22.09
CA GLN A 9 -14.63 16.28 21.12
C GLN A 9 -14.26 15.77 19.73
N LYS A 10 -15.21 15.85 18.81
CA LYS A 10 -14.97 15.83 17.36
C LYS A 10 -13.95 16.92 17.05
N VAL A 11 -12.77 16.52 16.61
CA VAL A 11 -11.88 17.41 15.86
C VAL A 11 -12.59 17.65 14.53
N GLN A 12 -13.23 18.81 14.44
CA GLN A 12 -13.75 19.34 13.20
C GLN A 12 -12.52 19.70 12.37
N GLY A 13 -12.18 18.85 11.41
CA GLY A 13 -11.12 19.13 10.45
C GLY A 13 -11.47 20.43 9.74
N ASP A 14 -10.66 21.46 9.98
CA ASP A 14 -10.73 22.69 9.24
C ASP A 14 -10.59 22.34 7.76
N ALA A 15 -11.55 22.78 6.95
CA ALA A 15 -11.52 22.62 5.50
C ALA A 15 -10.37 23.46 4.96
N GLY A 16 -9.17 22.87 4.99
CA GLY A 16 -7.91 23.48 4.63
C GLY A 16 -7.91 23.95 3.18
N GLN A 17 -7.36 25.14 3.00
CA GLN A 17 -7.17 25.89 1.76
C GLN A 17 -6.83 25.02 0.52
N PRO A 18 -7.19 25.47 -0.70
CA PRO A 18 -6.81 24.78 -1.93
C PRO A 18 -5.28 24.68 -2.01
N HIS A 19 -4.77 23.49 -1.73
CA HIS A 19 -3.34 23.21 -1.79
C HIS A 19 -2.86 23.36 -3.24
N ALA A 20 -1.81 24.16 -3.43
CA ALA A 20 -1.27 24.45 -4.75
C ALA A 20 -0.99 23.15 -5.52
N GLU A 21 -1.58 23.05 -6.70
CA GLU A 21 -1.47 21.90 -7.58
C GLU A 21 -0.10 21.90 -8.28
N PHE A 22 0.65 20.80 -8.17
CA PHE A 22 1.92 20.66 -8.89
C PHE A 22 1.82 19.50 -9.87
N ASP A 23 2.02 19.79 -11.16
CA ASP A 23 2.23 18.76 -12.17
C ASP A 23 3.73 18.46 -12.23
N LEU A 24 4.12 17.31 -11.69
CA LEU A 24 5.53 16.93 -11.54
C LEU A 24 6.05 16.08 -12.71
N GLY A 25 5.18 15.71 -13.66
CA GLY A 25 5.52 14.79 -14.75
C GLY A 25 5.99 13.40 -14.28
N PRO A 26 6.39 12.51 -15.21
CA PRO A 26 6.96 11.22 -14.87
C PRO A 26 8.31 11.36 -14.16
N LEU A 27 8.64 10.40 -13.28
CA LEU A 27 9.93 10.38 -12.59
C LEU A 27 11.10 10.31 -13.59
N PRO A 28 12.11 11.19 -13.48
CA PRO A 28 13.34 11.07 -14.25
C PRO A 28 14.02 9.70 -14.11
N PRO A 29 14.63 9.16 -15.18
CA PRO A 29 15.24 7.83 -15.15
C PRO A 29 16.49 7.77 -14.28
N GLN A 30 17.19 8.90 -14.10
CA GLN A 30 18.41 9.02 -13.30
C GLN A 30 18.21 10.10 -12.23
N PRO A 31 18.84 9.94 -11.04
CA PRO A 31 18.83 10.99 -10.03
C PRO A 31 19.63 12.20 -10.50
N ASP A 32 19.22 13.38 -10.05
CA ASP A 32 19.97 14.62 -10.20
C ASP A 32 21.11 14.63 -9.18
N VAL A 33 22.35 14.50 -9.68
CA VAL A 33 23.56 14.45 -8.85
C VAL A 33 23.78 15.75 -8.08
N ALA A 34 23.50 16.90 -8.70
CA ALA A 34 23.69 18.19 -8.06
C ALA A 34 22.68 18.36 -6.92
N LEU A 35 21.40 18.09 -7.20
CA LEU A 35 20.35 18.12 -6.18
C LEU A 35 20.59 17.13 -5.05
N THR A 36 21.00 15.90 -5.38
CA THR A 36 21.31 14.87 -4.37
C THR A 36 22.43 15.34 -3.45
N SER A 37 23.50 15.92 -4.02
CA SER A 37 24.63 16.39 -3.21
C SER A 37 24.26 17.56 -2.29
N THR A 38 23.38 18.45 -2.74
CA THR A 38 23.00 19.65 -1.97
C THR A 38 22.03 19.36 -0.84
N LEU A 39 21.28 18.25 -0.90
CA LEU A 39 20.25 17.90 0.08
C LEU A 39 20.74 17.08 1.28
N SER A 40 22.03 16.71 1.31
CA SER A 40 22.63 16.13 2.53
C SER A 40 22.87 17.22 3.57
N CYS A 41 22.52 16.99 4.83
CA CYS A 41 22.63 18.01 5.86
C CYS A 41 22.83 17.48 7.29
N GLU A 42 23.37 18.35 8.12
CA GLU A 42 23.27 18.24 9.56
C GLU A 42 21.89 18.76 9.99
N VAL A 43 21.19 17.99 10.82
CA VAL A 43 19.79 18.25 11.19
C VAL A 43 19.69 19.40 12.18
N LEU A 44 20.52 19.39 13.22
CA LEU A 44 20.61 20.44 14.21
C LEU A 44 22.00 20.41 14.82
N ASN A 45 22.67 21.56 14.86
CA ASN A 45 23.99 21.67 15.44
C ASN A 45 23.93 22.65 16.62
N THR A 46 24.07 22.14 17.85
CA THR A 46 24.04 22.99 19.05
C THR A 46 25.43 23.49 19.37
N THR A 47 25.58 24.82 19.46
CA THR A 47 26.86 25.46 19.80
C THR A 47 26.91 25.96 21.24
N LYS A 48 25.76 25.98 21.93
CA LYS A 48 25.57 26.52 23.28
C LYS A 48 25.14 25.42 24.26
N GLY A 49 25.40 25.64 25.54
CA GLY A 49 25.02 24.72 26.62
C GLY A 49 25.98 23.54 26.87
N LEU A 50 25.51 22.57 27.69
CA LEU A 50 26.25 21.36 28.10
C LEU A 50 26.31 20.30 27.00
N LEU A 51 25.35 20.29 26.07
CA LEU A 51 25.29 19.36 24.94
C LEU A 51 25.63 20.13 23.67
N ARG A 52 26.89 20.04 23.23
CA ARG A 52 27.37 20.65 21.98
C ARG A 52 27.59 19.58 20.92
N GLY A 53 27.21 19.87 19.69
CA GLY A 53 27.44 19.00 18.55
C GLY A 53 26.22 18.80 17.66
N CYS A 54 26.38 17.90 16.71
CA CYS A 54 25.37 17.55 15.73
C CYS A 54 24.40 16.52 16.33
N TRP A 55 23.10 16.83 16.33
CA TRP A 55 22.07 15.93 16.85
C TRP A 55 21.78 14.76 15.93
N GLY A 56 22.02 14.95 14.63
CA GLY A 56 21.94 13.91 13.65
C GLY A 56 22.14 14.44 12.25
N LYS A 57 22.23 13.52 11.31
CA LYS A 57 22.60 13.79 9.93
C LYS A 57 21.64 13.09 8.99
N PHE A 58 21.35 13.76 7.89
CA PHE A 58 20.71 13.20 6.72
C PHE A 58 21.72 13.13 5.58
N THR A 59 21.87 11.94 5.00
CA THR A 59 22.68 11.71 3.81
C THR A 59 21.74 11.32 2.69
N ALA A 60 21.63 12.18 1.67
CA ALA A 60 20.82 11.89 0.51
C ALA A 60 21.49 10.78 -0.34
N ASP A 61 20.71 9.76 -0.71
CA ASP A 61 21.20 8.70 -1.61
C ASP A 61 20.86 9.05 -3.07
N ALA A 62 19.64 9.53 -3.31
CA ALA A 62 19.15 9.90 -4.63
C ALA A 62 17.95 10.84 -4.54
N PHE A 63 18.03 11.98 -5.24
CA PHE A 63 16.89 12.86 -5.51
C PHE A 63 16.71 13.04 -7.01
N TYR A 64 15.46 13.04 -7.46
CA TYR A 64 15.09 13.03 -8.86
C TYR A 64 14.43 14.34 -9.30
N ARG A 65 13.81 15.07 -8.37
CA ARG A 65 13.13 16.34 -8.66
C ARG A 65 13.07 17.21 -7.40
N HIS A 66 12.96 18.52 -7.59
CA HIS A 66 12.86 19.49 -6.50
C HIS A 66 11.53 19.39 -5.75
N PHE A 67 11.52 19.81 -4.47
CA PHE A 67 10.26 20.01 -3.75
C PHE A 67 9.54 21.24 -4.29
N PRO A 68 8.27 21.13 -4.68
CA PRO A 68 7.56 22.25 -5.28
C PRO A 68 7.21 23.32 -4.25
N GLY A 69 7.59 24.57 -4.56
CA GLY A 69 7.14 25.75 -3.81
C GLY A 69 7.67 25.89 -2.37
N VAL A 70 8.65 25.07 -1.97
CA VAL A 70 9.20 25.07 -0.60
C VAL A 70 10.73 24.94 -0.60
N ASP A 71 11.36 25.37 0.49
CA ASP A 71 12.79 25.12 0.74
C ASP A 71 12.99 23.65 1.12
N ALA A 72 13.53 22.86 0.19
CA ALA A 72 13.74 21.43 0.36
C ALA A 72 14.62 21.10 1.57
N MET A 73 15.66 21.89 1.83
CA MET A 73 16.57 21.65 2.95
C MET A 73 15.85 21.88 4.28
N LYS A 74 15.12 23.00 4.38
CA LYS A 74 14.32 23.32 5.56
C LYS A 74 13.27 22.24 5.82
N THR A 75 12.54 21.80 4.79
CA THR A 75 11.53 20.74 4.89
C THR A 75 12.12 19.42 5.38
N ILE A 76 13.21 18.94 4.77
CA ILE A 76 13.90 17.71 5.19
C ILE A 76 14.30 17.80 6.66
N ARG A 77 14.95 18.90 7.03
CA ARG A 77 15.42 19.13 8.39
C ARG A 77 14.29 19.13 9.41
N HIS A 78 13.19 19.85 9.13
CA HIS A 78 12.07 19.95 10.06
C HIS A 78 11.33 18.63 10.26
N ILE A 79 11.17 17.84 9.20
CA ILE A 79 10.64 16.48 9.32
C ILE A 79 11.55 15.65 10.23
N ILE A 80 12.86 15.68 10.04
CA ILE A 80 13.79 14.86 10.83
C ILE A 80 13.83 15.32 12.30
N LEU A 81 13.71 16.61 12.59
CA LEU A 81 13.56 17.13 13.96
C LEU A 81 12.37 16.49 14.69
N HIS A 82 11.27 16.24 13.99
CA HIS A 82 10.09 15.56 14.54
C HIS A 82 10.30 14.06 14.67
N VAL A 83 10.95 13.41 13.69
CA VAL A 83 11.31 11.99 13.76
C VAL A 83 12.17 11.69 14.99
N PHE A 84 13.11 12.57 15.33
CA PHE A 84 13.97 12.43 16.50
C PHE A 84 13.34 12.90 17.82
N ASP A 85 12.15 13.53 17.78
CA ASP A 85 11.51 14.19 18.92
C ASP A 85 12.43 15.24 19.61
N ILE A 86 13.12 16.06 18.80
CA ILE A 86 14.06 17.08 19.30
C ILE A 86 13.63 18.52 18.99
N THR A 87 12.37 18.74 18.63
CA THR A 87 11.79 20.05 18.32
C THR A 87 12.04 21.07 19.44
N LYS A 88 11.90 20.66 20.71
CA LYS A 88 12.18 21.50 21.89
C LYS A 88 13.63 22.01 21.94
N TYR A 89 14.60 21.25 21.44
CA TYR A 89 16.00 21.66 21.40
C TYR A 89 16.27 22.61 20.24
N ALA A 90 15.66 22.35 19.08
CA ALA A 90 15.76 23.25 17.94
C ALA A 90 15.19 24.65 18.24
N VAL A 91 14.04 24.74 18.92
CA VAL A 91 13.47 26.03 19.38
C VAL A 91 14.44 26.79 20.29
N ARG A 92 15.17 26.09 21.17
CA ARG A 92 16.17 26.73 22.06
C ARG A 92 17.36 27.31 21.30
N GLU A 93 17.73 26.72 20.17
CA GLU A 93 18.77 27.26 19.28
C GLU A 93 18.23 28.36 18.35
N GLY A 94 16.94 28.69 18.44
CA GLY A 94 16.30 29.77 17.67
C GLY A 94 15.68 29.31 16.34
N GLU A 95 15.53 28.00 16.12
CA GLU A 95 14.81 27.48 14.95
C GLU A 95 13.30 27.68 15.11
N GLU A 96 12.66 28.28 14.10
CA GLU A 96 11.21 28.36 14.01
C GLU A 96 10.67 27.04 13.45
N ILE A 97 10.03 26.25 14.30
CA ILE A 97 9.57 24.90 13.94
C ILE A 97 8.26 24.97 13.17
N GLU A 98 8.28 24.40 11.96
CA GLU A 98 7.06 24.21 11.17
C GLU A 98 6.26 23.02 11.71
N ASP A 99 4.94 23.09 11.58
CA ASP A 99 4.02 22.07 12.07
C ASP A 99 4.09 20.82 11.18
N VAL A 100 4.83 19.81 11.63
CA VAL A 100 4.95 18.52 10.95
C VAL A 100 3.94 17.55 11.57
N GLU A 101 3.08 17.00 10.72
CA GLU A 101 2.01 16.09 11.13
C GLU A 101 2.43 14.63 10.95
N LEU A 102 2.05 13.75 11.88
CA LEU A 102 2.08 12.31 11.66
C LEU A 102 0.87 11.91 10.81
N LEU A 103 1.09 11.63 9.52
CA LEU A 103 0.05 11.27 8.57
C LEU A 103 -0.43 9.83 8.71
N GLY A 104 0.44 8.93 9.17
CA GLY A 104 0.11 7.52 9.33
C GLY A 104 1.22 6.70 9.95
N GLU A 105 0.83 5.55 10.48
CA GLU A 105 1.72 4.54 11.04
C GLU A 105 1.31 3.18 10.47
N GLY A 106 2.23 2.54 9.76
CA GLY A 106 2.09 1.20 9.21
C GLY A 106 2.96 0.20 9.98
N SER A 107 2.90 -1.06 9.58
CA SER A 107 3.61 -2.15 10.28
C SER A 107 5.13 -1.98 10.34
N PHE A 108 5.72 -1.30 9.35
CA PHE A 108 7.18 -1.15 9.23
C PHE A 108 7.65 0.31 9.13
N SER A 109 6.73 1.28 9.18
CA SER A 109 7.08 2.67 8.89
C SER A 109 6.13 3.68 9.49
N LYS A 110 6.62 4.90 9.68
CA LYS A 110 5.82 6.08 10.00
C LYS A 110 5.86 7.07 8.84
N VAL A 111 4.79 7.79 8.61
CA VAL A 111 4.72 8.80 7.55
C VAL A 111 4.47 10.16 8.17
N TYR A 112 5.37 11.11 7.91
CA TYR A 112 5.26 12.49 8.38
C TYR A 112 4.98 13.43 7.22
N GLY A 113 4.23 14.50 7.45
CA GLY A 113 3.82 15.47 6.43
C GLY A 113 4.20 16.89 6.80
N LEU A 114 4.70 17.64 5.81
CA LEU A 114 4.97 19.07 5.93
C LEU A 114 4.65 19.77 4.61
N GLY A 115 3.66 20.66 4.63
CA GLY A 115 3.15 21.29 3.42
C GLY A 115 2.70 20.24 2.39
N ALA A 116 3.20 20.33 1.15
CA ALA A 116 2.92 19.40 0.06
C ALA A 116 3.80 18.13 0.05
N ILE A 117 4.67 17.96 1.05
CA ILE A 117 5.64 16.87 1.12
C ILE A 117 5.25 15.88 2.21
N ALA A 118 5.39 14.59 1.92
CA ALA A 118 5.34 13.51 2.89
C ALA A 118 6.69 12.77 2.93
N ALA A 119 7.03 12.21 4.08
CA ALA A 119 8.23 11.42 4.28
C ALA A 119 7.88 10.10 4.98
N LYS A 120 8.08 8.98 4.28
CA LYS A 120 8.01 7.63 4.86
C LYS A 120 9.33 7.32 5.54
N VAL A 121 9.28 6.99 6.82
CA VAL A 121 10.40 6.78 7.73
C VAL A 121 10.43 5.31 8.12
N ILE A 122 11.54 4.64 7.84
CA ILE A 122 11.74 3.21 8.10
C ILE A 122 12.98 3.06 8.99
N SER A 123 12.80 2.51 10.19
CA SER A 123 13.89 2.28 11.16
C SER A 123 14.79 1.13 10.71
N ASP A 124 16.09 1.19 11.01
CA ASP A 124 17.04 0.09 10.79
C ASP A 124 16.79 -1.13 11.68
N SER A 125 15.84 -1.04 12.62
CA SER A 125 15.28 -2.23 13.27
C SER A 125 14.52 -3.13 12.30
N GLU A 126 14.06 -2.58 11.18
CA GLU A 126 13.36 -3.32 10.14
C GLU A 126 14.32 -4.14 9.27
N ARG A 127 13.77 -5.14 8.60
CA ARG A 127 14.57 -6.03 7.76
C ARG A 127 15.10 -5.26 6.53
N PRO A 128 16.34 -5.51 6.07
CA PRO A 128 16.92 -4.80 4.93
C PRO A 128 16.10 -4.83 3.63
N TRP A 129 15.26 -5.86 3.44
CA TRP A 129 14.39 -5.95 2.27
C TRP A 129 13.25 -4.92 2.31
N VAL A 130 12.77 -4.50 3.49
CA VAL A 130 11.71 -3.48 3.62
C VAL A 130 12.19 -2.15 3.08
N HIS A 131 13.41 -1.73 3.48
CA HIS A 131 14.03 -0.50 2.98
C HIS A 131 14.19 -0.51 1.45
N ARG A 132 14.67 -1.63 0.90
CA ARG A 132 14.83 -1.79 -0.54
C ARG A 132 13.48 -1.77 -1.26
N ALA A 133 12.48 -2.47 -0.73
CA ALA A 133 11.17 -2.55 -1.37
C ALA A 133 10.45 -1.20 -1.36
N ALA A 134 10.43 -0.49 -0.23
CA ALA A 134 9.80 0.83 -0.14
C ALA A 134 10.41 1.84 -1.13
N VAL A 135 11.74 1.80 -1.31
CA VAL A 135 12.43 2.64 -2.30
C VAL A 135 12.16 2.16 -3.73
N GLN A 136 12.49 0.91 -4.04
CA GLN A 136 12.46 0.40 -5.41
C GLN A 136 11.03 0.35 -5.98
N ASN A 137 10.08 -0.13 -5.19
CA ASN A 137 8.70 -0.26 -5.63
C ASN A 137 8.00 1.11 -5.68
N GLY A 138 8.36 2.04 -4.77
CA GLY A 138 7.90 3.43 -4.84
C GLY A 138 8.37 4.13 -6.11
N LEU A 139 9.66 4.00 -6.45
CA LEU A 139 10.24 4.55 -7.69
C LEU A 139 9.61 3.92 -8.95
N LEU A 140 9.35 2.62 -8.93
CA LEU A 140 8.65 1.93 -10.01
C LEU A 140 7.22 2.48 -10.17
N ALA A 141 6.48 2.59 -9.07
CA ALA A 141 5.11 3.06 -9.08
C ALA A 141 4.94 4.47 -9.63
N ASP A 142 5.86 5.36 -9.29
CA ASP A 142 5.93 6.71 -9.83
C ASP A 142 6.25 6.73 -11.33
N ARG A 143 7.28 5.98 -11.76
CA ARG A 143 7.66 5.89 -13.18
C ARG A 143 6.52 5.41 -14.08
N HIS A 144 5.74 4.46 -13.58
CA HIS A 144 4.61 3.88 -14.29
C HIS A 144 3.30 4.64 -14.06
N GLY A 145 3.30 5.67 -13.22
CA GLY A 145 2.19 6.61 -13.04
C GLY A 145 1.02 6.10 -12.21
N TYR A 146 1.20 5.01 -11.45
CA TYR A 146 0.15 4.43 -10.59
C TYR A 146 0.34 4.69 -9.09
N GLY A 147 1.49 5.25 -8.70
CA GLY A 147 1.81 5.59 -7.30
C GLY A 147 2.07 7.08 -7.05
N PRO A 148 2.44 7.44 -5.81
CA PRO A 148 2.78 8.81 -5.46
C PRO A 148 4.04 9.27 -6.19
N ALA A 149 4.12 10.57 -6.48
CA ALA A 149 5.33 11.17 -7.00
C ALA A 149 6.42 11.14 -5.92
N ILE A 150 7.54 10.51 -6.23
CA ILE A 150 8.73 10.40 -5.41
C ILE A 150 9.67 11.56 -5.75
N PHE A 151 10.14 12.23 -4.70
CA PHE A 151 11.16 13.28 -4.82
C PHE A 151 12.57 12.70 -4.68
N GLY A 152 12.75 11.80 -3.73
CA GLY A 152 14.04 11.21 -3.43
C GLY A 152 14.03 10.38 -2.15
N HIS A 153 15.18 9.82 -1.81
CA HIS A 153 15.39 9.09 -0.57
C HIS A 153 16.80 9.28 -0.04
N GLY A 154 16.98 8.93 1.22
CA GLY A 154 18.28 8.95 1.88
C GLY A 154 18.28 8.24 3.22
N ARG A 155 19.41 8.35 3.90
CA ARG A 155 19.67 7.75 5.20
C ARG A 155 19.69 8.82 6.27
N VAL A 156 19.13 8.50 7.42
CA VAL A 156 19.16 9.38 8.60
C VAL A 156 19.82 8.66 9.76
N GLN A 157 20.56 9.42 10.56
CA GLN A 157 21.19 8.93 11.78
C GLN A 157 21.10 10.00 12.87
N GLN A 158 20.61 9.62 14.04
CA GLN A 158 20.69 10.41 15.25
C GLN A 158 22.03 10.16 15.94
N ASP A 159 22.78 11.23 16.16
CA ASP A 159 24.12 11.20 16.76
C ASP A 159 24.08 11.58 18.25
N MET A 160 23.07 12.35 18.69
CA MET A 160 22.89 12.75 20.10
C MET A 160 21.45 12.60 20.57
N GLY A 161 21.27 12.31 21.86
CA GLY A 161 19.96 12.24 22.53
C GLY A 161 19.16 10.96 22.27
N GLY A 162 19.70 10.04 21.47
CA GLY A 162 19.05 8.77 21.14
C GLY A 162 19.88 7.95 20.17
N HIS A 163 19.33 6.82 19.74
CA HIS A 163 19.93 5.92 18.74
C HIS A 163 18.89 5.57 17.68
N PHE A 164 18.56 6.52 16.81
CA PHE A 164 17.77 6.27 15.61
C PHE A 164 18.67 6.19 14.39
N ARG A 165 18.45 5.19 13.55
CA ARG A 165 18.98 5.11 12.17
C ARG A 165 17.91 4.57 11.26
N GLY A 166 17.86 5.04 10.03
CA GLY A 166 16.80 4.60 9.11
C GLY A 166 16.91 5.15 7.71
N THR A 167 15.91 4.80 6.90
CA THR A 167 15.68 5.32 5.55
C THR A 167 14.53 6.31 5.58
N LEU A 168 14.67 7.42 4.87
CA LEU A 168 13.57 8.33 4.53
C LEU A 168 13.30 8.27 3.03
N VAL A 169 12.02 8.16 2.66
CA VAL A 169 11.54 8.31 1.29
C VAL A 169 10.62 9.53 1.24
N PHE A 170 11.01 10.55 0.48
CA PHE A 170 10.24 11.77 0.29
C PHE A 170 9.34 11.64 -0.94
N MET A 171 8.06 11.92 -0.74
CA MET A 171 7.00 11.76 -1.73
C MET A 171 5.98 12.90 -1.63
N GLU A 172 5.12 13.03 -2.63
CA GLU A 172 4.01 13.98 -2.54
C GLU A 172 3.10 13.62 -1.36
N ARG A 173 2.54 14.65 -0.73
CA ARG A 173 1.50 14.44 0.28
C ARG A 173 0.17 14.13 -0.40
N LEU A 174 -0.40 12.99 -0.03
CA LEU A 174 -1.73 12.55 -0.44
C LEU A 174 -2.70 12.63 0.75
N TYR A 175 -4.00 12.58 0.45
CA TYR A 175 -5.05 12.78 1.45
C TYR A 175 -5.98 11.56 1.53
N PRO A 176 -6.58 11.26 2.69
CA PRO A 176 -7.49 10.13 2.82
C PRO A 176 -8.61 10.15 1.77
N ALA A 177 -8.93 8.98 1.21
CA ALA A 177 -10.17 8.82 0.46
C ALA A 177 -11.34 8.92 1.45
N GLY A 178 -12.15 9.97 1.33
CA GLY A 178 -13.37 10.13 2.13
C GLY A 178 -14.43 9.05 1.86
N GLU A 179 -15.59 9.19 2.49
CA GLU A 179 -16.68 8.20 2.40
C GLU A 179 -17.43 8.24 1.06
N ASP A 180 -17.37 9.36 0.32
CA ASP A 180 -18.06 9.52 -0.96
C ASP A 180 -17.27 8.84 -2.10
N TRP A 181 -17.87 7.79 -2.66
CA TRP A 181 -17.34 7.02 -3.79
C TRP A 181 -18.24 7.18 -5.01
N SER A 182 -17.67 7.68 -6.10
CA SER A 182 -18.35 7.76 -7.39
C SER A 182 -18.01 6.58 -8.31
N ASP A 183 -18.84 6.35 -9.33
CA ASP A 183 -18.53 5.38 -10.40
C ASP A 183 -17.20 5.73 -11.10
N ALA A 184 -16.92 7.03 -11.26
CA ALA A 184 -15.66 7.51 -11.83
C ALA A 184 -14.45 7.17 -10.95
N ASP A 185 -14.59 7.26 -9.62
CA ASP A 185 -13.54 6.83 -8.69
C ASP A 185 -13.28 5.33 -8.82
N THR A 186 -14.33 4.53 -9.00
CA THR A 186 -14.23 3.08 -9.17
C THR A 186 -13.50 2.74 -10.48
N ASP A 187 -13.84 3.41 -11.58
CA ASP A 187 -13.14 3.26 -12.86
C ASP A 187 -11.65 3.62 -12.76
N ASP A 188 -11.31 4.65 -11.99
CA ASP A 188 -9.93 5.07 -11.79
C ASP A 188 -9.15 4.08 -10.92
N ILE A 189 -9.76 3.49 -9.89
CA ILE A 189 -9.16 2.36 -9.16
C ILE A 189 -8.92 1.18 -10.09
N LEU A 190 -9.92 0.76 -10.86
CA LEU A 190 -9.79 -0.39 -11.75
C LEU A 190 -8.67 -0.18 -12.77
N LYS A 191 -8.54 1.03 -13.34
CA LYS A 191 -7.41 1.39 -14.20
C LYS A 191 -6.08 1.32 -13.46
N ALA A 192 -6.01 1.83 -12.22
CA ALA A 192 -4.78 1.80 -11.43
C ALA A 192 -4.35 0.35 -11.14
N VAL A 193 -5.27 -0.53 -10.75
CA VAL A 193 -4.99 -1.96 -10.53
C VAL A 193 -4.54 -2.63 -11.83
N GLN A 194 -5.16 -2.32 -12.96
CA GLN A 194 -4.72 -2.82 -14.28
C GLN A 194 -3.32 -2.33 -14.66
N LEU A 195 -2.94 -1.11 -14.28
CA LEU A 195 -1.59 -0.60 -14.49
C LEU A 195 -0.59 -1.37 -13.63
N VAL A 196 -0.87 -1.56 -12.34
CA VAL A 196 -0.02 -2.35 -11.43
C VAL A 196 0.14 -3.77 -11.93
N ALA A 197 -0.94 -4.42 -12.37
CA ALA A 197 -0.96 -5.81 -12.82
C ALA A 197 -0.05 -6.10 -14.02
N LYS A 198 0.30 -5.08 -14.82
CA LYS A 198 1.30 -5.20 -15.90
C LYS A 198 2.66 -5.62 -15.37
N ASP A 199 3.01 -5.13 -14.19
CA ASP A 199 4.34 -5.26 -13.62
C ASP A 199 4.35 -6.27 -12.46
N ALA A 200 3.33 -6.27 -11.60
CA ALA A 200 3.32 -7.04 -10.36
C ALA A 200 1.97 -7.17 -9.66
N PHE A 201 1.92 -8.00 -8.60
CA PHE A 201 0.86 -8.01 -7.59
C PHE A 201 1.05 -6.83 -6.63
N HIS A 202 -0.02 -6.11 -6.31
CA HIS A 202 -0.05 -5.06 -5.27
C HIS A 202 0.21 -5.65 -3.87
N ASN A 203 -0.34 -6.84 -3.60
CA ASN A 203 -0.17 -7.61 -2.35
C ASN A 203 -0.81 -7.02 -1.07
N ASP A 204 -1.12 -5.73 -1.03
CA ASP A 204 -1.80 -5.10 0.12
C ASP A 204 -2.89 -4.10 -0.30
N LEU A 205 -3.74 -4.47 -1.27
CA LEU A 205 -4.82 -3.58 -1.73
C LEU A 205 -5.98 -3.58 -0.72
N LYS A 206 -6.18 -2.43 -0.06
CA LYS A 206 -7.23 -2.19 0.95
C LYS A 206 -7.58 -0.71 1.04
N MET A 207 -8.72 -0.37 1.62
CA MET A 207 -9.20 1.01 1.72
C MET A 207 -8.18 2.01 2.31
N PRO A 208 -7.44 1.70 3.40
CA PRO A 208 -6.37 2.57 3.90
C PRO A 208 -5.24 2.87 2.90
N ASN A 209 -5.04 1.98 1.92
CA ASN A 209 -4.01 2.11 0.90
C ASN A 209 -4.53 2.77 -0.39
N ILE A 210 -5.69 3.44 -0.31
CA ILE A 210 -6.24 4.27 -1.37
C ILE A 210 -6.35 5.71 -0.85
N LEU A 211 -5.54 6.60 -1.40
CA LEU A 211 -5.53 8.02 -1.07
C LEU A 211 -5.97 8.85 -2.28
N ARG A 212 -6.19 10.16 -2.10
CA ARG A 212 -6.61 11.07 -3.17
C ARG A 212 -5.50 12.04 -3.57
N ARG A 213 -5.27 12.13 -4.88
CA ARG A 213 -4.49 13.19 -5.57
C ARG A 213 -5.48 14.05 -6.34
N ARG A 214 -5.63 15.33 -5.98
CA ARG A 214 -6.58 16.27 -6.64
C ARG A 214 -8.01 15.69 -6.72
N GLY A 215 -8.45 15.04 -5.66
CA GLY A 215 -9.75 14.39 -5.60
C GLY A 215 -9.86 13.08 -6.38
N ARG A 216 -8.83 12.60 -7.08
CA ARG A 216 -8.83 11.28 -7.75
C ARG A 216 -8.15 10.21 -6.89
N PRO A 217 -8.69 8.98 -6.83
CA PRO A 217 -8.07 7.90 -6.07
C PRO A 217 -6.73 7.48 -6.68
N LEU A 218 -5.80 7.13 -5.82
CA LEU A 218 -4.46 6.65 -6.14
C LEU A 218 -4.09 5.54 -5.16
N LEU A 219 -3.44 4.50 -5.67
CA LEU A 219 -2.95 3.39 -4.86
C LEU A 219 -1.62 3.78 -4.21
N ILE A 220 -1.41 3.29 -2.98
CA ILE A 220 -0.18 3.48 -2.22
C ILE A 220 0.28 2.15 -1.59
N ASP A 221 1.42 2.19 -0.92
CA ASP A 221 1.99 1.09 -0.13
C ASP A 221 2.41 -0.14 -0.95
N PHE A 222 3.25 0.12 -1.94
CA PHE A 222 3.83 -0.90 -2.83
C PHE A 222 4.99 -1.70 -2.20
N ASP A 223 5.17 -1.68 -0.88
CA ASP A 223 6.32 -2.34 -0.22
C ASP A 223 6.33 -3.86 -0.42
N LEU A 224 5.16 -4.47 -0.66
CA LEU A 224 5.04 -5.90 -0.93
C LEU A 224 4.98 -6.24 -2.41
N LEU A 225 5.09 -5.24 -3.30
CA LEU A 225 4.99 -5.42 -4.75
C LEU A 225 5.96 -6.51 -5.24
N SER A 226 5.44 -7.48 -5.98
CA SER A 226 6.22 -8.59 -6.52
C SER A 226 5.66 -9.08 -7.85
N PRO A 227 6.50 -9.34 -8.87
CA PRO A 227 6.04 -9.76 -10.19
C PRO A 227 5.40 -11.15 -10.19
N TRP A 228 5.88 -12.05 -9.35
CA TRP A 228 5.53 -13.47 -9.41
C TRP A 228 4.90 -14.01 -8.15
N SER A 229 5.08 -13.31 -7.04
CA SER A 229 4.72 -13.85 -5.74
C SER A 229 3.63 -13.03 -5.07
N VAL A 230 2.67 -13.74 -4.50
CA VAL A 230 1.79 -13.16 -3.52
C VAL A 230 2.52 -13.10 -2.18
N LYS A 231 2.48 -11.94 -1.52
CA LYS A 231 3.17 -11.69 -0.25
C LYS A 231 2.19 -11.21 0.79
N VAL A 232 2.03 -11.98 1.86
CA VAL A 232 1.16 -11.63 2.99
C VAL A 232 2.03 -11.33 4.19
N ALA A 233 1.98 -10.09 4.69
CA ALA A 233 2.68 -9.70 5.91
C ALA A 233 1.97 -10.30 7.15
N VAL A 234 2.72 -11.03 7.98
CA VAL A 234 2.21 -11.63 9.22
C VAL A 234 3.16 -11.28 10.35
N THR A 235 2.73 -10.37 11.24
CA THR A 235 3.46 -9.84 12.40
C THR A 235 4.90 -9.39 12.08
N SER A 236 5.88 -10.29 12.19
CA SER A 236 7.32 -10.05 11.97
C SER A 236 7.88 -10.77 10.73
N SER A 237 7.04 -11.45 9.95
CA SER A 237 7.40 -12.30 8.82
C SER A 237 6.51 -12.04 7.60
N CYS A 238 6.85 -12.64 6.47
CA CYS A 238 6.04 -12.60 5.26
C CYS A 238 5.87 -14.02 4.75
N ILE A 239 4.63 -14.43 4.50
CA ILE A 239 4.32 -15.66 3.77
C ILE A 239 4.33 -15.33 2.29
N GLU A 240 5.12 -16.07 1.53
CA GLU A 240 5.27 -15.86 0.10
C GLU A 240 4.79 -17.10 -0.67
N HIS A 241 3.91 -16.87 -1.63
CA HIS A 241 3.44 -17.88 -2.57
C HIS A 241 3.92 -17.51 -3.96
N ASP A 242 4.88 -18.26 -4.49
CA ASP A 242 5.42 -18.07 -5.83
C ASP A 242 4.49 -18.71 -6.88
N PHE A 243 3.96 -17.88 -7.78
CA PHE A 243 3.11 -18.29 -8.90
C PHE A 243 3.87 -18.33 -10.23
N GLN A 244 5.18 -18.02 -10.27
CA GLN A 244 5.97 -18.09 -11.50
C GLN A 244 5.81 -19.42 -12.25
N PRO A 245 5.83 -20.61 -11.59
CA PRO A 245 5.72 -21.88 -12.29
C PRO A 245 4.39 -22.07 -13.05
N VAL A 246 3.33 -21.38 -12.61
CA VAL A 246 1.98 -21.48 -13.19
C VAL A 246 1.73 -20.37 -14.20
N LEU A 247 2.17 -19.13 -13.89
CA LEU A 247 1.86 -17.96 -14.69
C LEU A 247 2.80 -17.79 -15.89
N ALA A 248 4.09 -18.07 -15.73
CA ALA A 248 5.06 -17.90 -16.82
C ALA A 248 4.69 -18.72 -18.08
N PRO A 249 4.23 -19.99 -17.97
CA PRO A 249 3.75 -20.75 -19.12
C PRO A 249 2.41 -20.25 -19.70
N ALA A 250 1.55 -19.63 -18.88
CA ALA A 250 0.23 -19.14 -19.31
C ALA A 250 0.30 -17.87 -20.17
N GLY A 251 1.46 -17.22 -20.19
CA GLY A 251 1.74 -16.03 -20.99
C GLY A 251 1.41 -14.73 -20.28
N GLU A 252 1.97 -13.63 -20.79
CA GLU A 252 1.95 -12.32 -20.14
C GLU A 252 0.52 -11.81 -19.91
N ARG A 253 -0.37 -11.93 -20.91
CA ARG A 253 -1.76 -11.49 -20.77
C ARG A 253 -2.49 -12.22 -19.63
N CYS A 254 -2.34 -13.54 -19.54
CA CYS A 254 -2.95 -14.33 -18.47
C CYS A 254 -2.35 -13.97 -17.11
N THR A 255 -1.03 -13.74 -17.07
CA THR A 255 -0.32 -13.31 -15.87
C THR A 255 -0.87 -11.98 -15.35
N GLN A 256 -1.05 -11.00 -16.23
CA GLN A 256 -1.64 -9.69 -15.88
C GLN A 256 -3.08 -9.84 -15.38
N CYS A 257 -3.91 -10.62 -16.08
CA CYS A 257 -5.27 -10.89 -15.64
C CYS A 257 -5.31 -11.56 -14.26
N PHE A 258 -4.38 -12.47 -13.97
CA PHE A 258 -4.33 -13.16 -12.68
C PHE A 258 -3.87 -12.25 -11.54
N ARG A 259 -2.89 -11.37 -11.78
CA ARG A 259 -2.49 -10.33 -10.80
C ARG A 259 -3.66 -9.41 -10.47
N GLU A 260 -4.33 -8.89 -11.51
CA GLU A 260 -5.53 -8.06 -11.35
C GLU A 260 -6.63 -8.80 -10.58
N TYR A 261 -6.89 -10.07 -10.93
CA TYR A 261 -7.88 -10.89 -10.26
C TYR A 261 -7.55 -11.06 -8.77
N TYR A 262 -6.30 -11.40 -8.45
CA TYR A 262 -5.87 -11.65 -7.08
C TYR A 262 -6.00 -10.39 -6.21
N ASP A 263 -5.48 -9.25 -6.68
CA ASP A 263 -5.51 -8.00 -5.92
C ASP A 263 -6.94 -7.50 -5.70
N LEU A 264 -7.79 -7.53 -6.74
CA LEU A 264 -9.20 -7.15 -6.60
C LEU A 264 -9.96 -8.08 -5.68
N PHE A 265 -9.66 -9.38 -5.76
CA PHE A 265 -10.28 -10.36 -4.90
C PHE A 265 -9.93 -10.12 -3.44
N ALA A 266 -8.63 -9.97 -3.14
CA ALA A 266 -8.16 -9.68 -1.78
C ALA A 266 -8.78 -8.38 -1.25
N PHE A 267 -8.93 -7.38 -2.12
CA PHE A 267 -9.58 -6.14 -1.76
C PHE A 267 -11.06 -6.33 -1.40
N THR A 268 -11.83 -7.10 -2.19
CA THR A 268 -13.25 -7.35 -1.92
C THR A 268 -13.51 -8.00 -0.57
N LEU A 269 -12.58 -8.82 -0.05
CA LEU A 269 -12.68 -9.41 1.30
C LEU A 269 -12.68 -8.37 2.42
N THR A 270 -12.16 -7.17 2.16
CA THR A 270 -12.05 -6.08 3.15
C THR A 270 -13.19 -5.07 3.06
N LEU A 271 -14.05 -5.20 2.05
CA LEU A 271 -15.12 -4.25 1.78
C LEU A 271 -16.45 -4.70 2.38
N GLN A 272 -17.23 -3.73 2.83
CA GLN A 272 -18.65 -3.93 3.13
C GLN A 272 -19.48 -3.86 1.84
N ASP A 273 -20.70 -4.37 1.87
CA ASP A 273 -21.63 -4.25 0.73
C ASP A 273 -21.87 -2.77 0.39
N SER A 274 -21.30 -2.35 -0.73
CA SER A 274 -21.21 -0.97 -1.19
C SER A 274 -21.23 -0.94 -2.73
N ALA A 275 -21.41 0.24 -3.31
CA ALA A 275 -21.33 0.39 -4.77
C ALA A 275 -19.96 -0.10 -5.31
N LEU A 276 -18.87 0.33 -4.66
CA LEU A 276 -17.52 -0.13 -4.97
C LEU A 276 -17.42 -1.66 -4.97
N TYR A 277 -17.86 -2.31 -3.88
CA TYR A 277 -17.84 -3.78 -3.78
C TYR A 277 -18.54 -4.46 -4.95
N ARG A 278 -19.74 -4.01 -5.32
CA ARG A 278 -20.53 -4.60 -6.42
C ARG A 278 -19.85 -4.44 -7.77
N HIS A 279 -19.28 -3.27 -8.05
CA HIS A 279 -18.52 -3.04 -9.28
C HIS A 279 -17.26 -3.90 -9.37
N LEU A 280 -16.56 -4.10 -8.24
CA LEU A 280 -15.41 -4.99 -8.20
C LEU A 280 -15.82 -6.45 -8.45
N LEU A 281 -16.96 -6.90 -7.91
CA LEU A 281 -17.49 -8.24 -8.19
C LEU A 281 -17.77 -8.46 -9.68
N ASP A 282 -18.37 -7.49 -10.37
CA ASP A 282 -18.63 -7.58 -11.81
C ASP A 282 -17.32 -7.73 -12.59
N ARG A 283 -16.28 -7.00 -12.21
CA ARG A 283 -14.95 -7.13 -12.82
C ARG A 283 -14.33 -8.50 -12.55
N LEU A 284 -14.43 -9.00 -11.32
CA LEU A 284 -13.92 -10.32 -10.94
C LEU A 284 -14.59 -11.44 -11.74
N LEU A 285 -15.89 -11.36 -12.02
CA LEU A 285 -16.60 -12.32 -12.87
C LEU A 285 -16.08 -12.34 -14.31
N VAL A 286 -15.70 -11.18 -14.85
CA VAL A 286 -15.10 -11.06 -16.18
C VAL A 286 -13.69 -11.66 -16.21
N LEU A 287 -12.88 -11.39 -15.18
CA LEU A 287 -11.53 -11.94 -15.06
C LEU A 287 -11.54 -13.45 -14.85
N TRP A 288 -12.45 -13.95 -14.01
CA TRP A 288 -12.65 -15.37 -13.77
C TRP A 288 -12.78 -16.16 -15.07
N ARG A 289 -13.69 -15.74 -15.96
CA ARG A 289 -13.93 -16.41 -17.24
C ARG A 289 -12.71 -16.45 -18.16
N GLN A 290 -11.82 -15.47 -18.04
CA GLN A 290 -10.58 -15.42 -18.83
C GLN A 290 -9.50 -16.34 -18.24
N LEU A 291 -9.55 -16.57 -16.93
CA LEU A 291 -8.53 -17.31 -16.18
C LEU A 291 -8.90 -18.78 -15.89
N GLU A 292 -10.18 -19.14 -16.01
CA GLU A 292 -10.71 -20.44 -15.60
C GLU A 292 -9.89 -21.61 -16.15
N GLU A 293 -9.77 -21.73 -17.47
CA GLU A 293 -9.03 -22.81 -18.10
C GLU A 293 -7.50 -22.67 -18.01
N PRO A 294 -6.89 -21.51 -18.34
CA PRO A 294 -5.43 -21.43 -18.45
C PRO A 294 -4.70 -21.38 -17.11
N VAL A 295 -5.35 -20.96 -16.02
CA VAL A 295 -4.68 -20.71 -14.73
C VAL A 295 -5.42 -21.36 -13.56
N LEU A 296 -6.72 -21.08 -13.41
CA LEU A 296 -7.46 -21.47 -12.20
C LEU A 296 -7.64 -22.99 -12.12
N ARG A 297 -8.13 -23.65 -13.18
CA ARG A 297 -8.26 -25.11 -13.19
C ARG A 297 -6.94 -25.85 -12.95
N PRO A 298 -5.81 -25.47 -13.58
CA PRO A 298 -4.50 -26.01 -13.24
C PRO A 298 -4.14 -25.85 -11.76
N LEU A 299 -4.33 -24.66 -11.18
CA LEU A 299 -4.11 -24.44 -9.75
C LEU A 299 -4.97 -25.35 -8.89
N LEU A 300 -6.26 -25.47 -9.22
CA LEU A 300 -7.20 -26.31 -8.49
C LEU A 300 -6.97 -27.81 -8.67
N ALA A 301 -6.38 -28.24 -9.78
CA ALA A 301 -5.97 -29.63 -9.95
C ALA A 301 -4.77 -29.99 -9.06
N THR A 302 -3.95 -29.00 -8.70
CA THR A 302 -2.79 -29.18 -7.80
C THR A 302 -3.14 -29.01 -6.32
N ILE A 303 -4.28 -28.38 -6.03
CA ILE A 303 -4.75 -28.08 -4.69
C ILE A 303 -5.89 -29.05 -4.39
N GLY A 304 -5.71 -29.94 -3.41
CA GLY A 304 -6.78 -30.85 -2.98
C GLY A 304 -8.08 -30.09 -2.74
N VAL A 305 -9.22 -30.65 -3.15
CA VAL A 305 -10.54 -29.97 -3.12
C VAL A 305 -10.87 -29.45 -1.72
N GLU A 306 -10.37 -30.10 -0.65
CA GLU A 306 -10.46 -29.61 0.73
C GLU A 306 -9.78 -28.25 1.02
N LYS A 307 -8.83 -27.80 0.20
CA LYS A 307 -8.12 -26.51 0.36
C LYS A 307 -8.75 -25.37 -0.44
N LEU A 308 -9.77 -25.66 -1.25
CA LEU A 308 -10.54 -24.63 -1.99
C LEU A 308 -11.22 -23.63 -1.05
N SER A 309 -11.68 -24.07 0.12
CA SER A 309 -12.28 -23.22 1.16
C SER A 309 -11.29 -22.27 1.83
N GLU A 310 -9.99 -22.51 1.66
CA GLU A 310 -8.91 -21.65 2.16
C GLU A 310 -8.44 -20.65 1.10
N MET A 311 -8.91 -20.81 -0.15
CA MET A 311 -8.49 -19.95 -1.25
C MET A 311 -9.50 -18.84 -1.51
N PRO A 312 -8.99 -17.68 -1.94
CA PRO A 312 -9.75 -16.46 -2.04
C PRO A 312 -10.51 -16.52 -3.39
N PHE A 313 -11.59 -17.32 -3.42
CA PHE A 313 -12.43 -17.57 -4.60
C PHE A 313 -13.94 -17.46 -4.30
N GLU A 314 -14.39 -16.40 -3.65
CA GLU A 314 -15.82 -16.08 -3.47
C GLU A 314 -16.64 -16.11 -4.78
N VAL A 315 -16.00 -16.00 -5.96
CA VAL A 315 -16.65 -16.22 -7.25
C VAL A 315 -17.21 -17.64 -7.40
N PHE A 316 -16.64 -18.64 -6.72
CA PHE A 316 -17.23 -19.99 -6.67
C PHE A 316 -18.58 -20.02 -5.98
N SER A 317 -18.79 -19.20 -4.95
CA SER A 317 -20.04 -19.11 -4.20
C SER A 317 -21.16 -18.50 -5.04
N TYR A 318 -20.83 -17.52 -5.90
CA TYR A 318 -21.82 -16.86 -6.76
C TYR A 318 -22.15 -17.64 -8.03
N CYS A 319 -21.15 -18.28 -8.66
CA CYS A 319 -21.38 -19.12 -9.85
C CYS A 319 -22.16 -20.40 -9.55
N SER A 320 -22.03 -20.96 -8.33
CA SER A 320 -22.80 -22.14 -7.91
C SER A 320 -24.28 -21.83 -7.59
N LEU A 321 -24.64 -20.55 -7.37
CA LEU A 321 -26.03 -20.13 -7.10
C LEU A 321 -26.85 -19.78 -8.35
N GLN A 322 -26.22 -19.50 -9.49
CA GLN A 322 -26.94 -19.12 -10.73
C GLN A 322 -26.96 -20.20 -11.82
N ARG A 323 -26.18 -21.28 -11.68
CA ARG A 323 -26.28 -22.44 -12.57
C ARG A 323 -26.07 -23.73 -11.78
N PRO A 324 -27.01 -24.69 -11.80
CA PRO A 324 -26.67 -26.03 -11.36
C PRO A 324 -25.53 -26.56 -12.25
N PHE A 325 -24.44 -26.99 -11.63
CA PHE A 325 -23.37 -27.77 -12.25
C PHE A 325 -23.98 -29.08 -12.79
N THR A 326 -24.58 -29.06 -13.99
CA THR A 326 -25.12 -30.26 -14.63
C THR A 326 -24.48 -30.58 -15.98
N SER A 327 -23.50 -29.79 -16.45
CA SER A 327 -22.88 -30.04 -17.77
C SER A 327 -21.44 -30.57 -17.75
N LEU A 328 -20.83 -30.85 -16.58
CA LEU A 328 -19.48 -31.43 -16.49
C LEU A 328 -19.44 -32.94 -16.19
N CYS A 329 -20.56 -33.65 -16.35
CA CYS A 329 -20.62 -35.12 -16.32
C CYS A 329 -21.08 -35.68 -17.68
N ARG A 330 -20.19 -35.64 -18.66
CA ARG A 330 -20.22 -36.60 -19.78
C ARG A 330 -18.82 -37.12 -20.05
N LEU A 331 -18.40 -38.06 -19.20
CA LEU A 331 -17.54 -39.17 -19.62
C LEU A 331 -18.35 -40.45 -19.36
N GLY A 332 -18.48 -41.28 -20.39
CA GLY A 332 -19.34 -42.47 -20.42
C GLY A 332 -18.78 -43.68 -19.65
N PRO A 333 -19.22 -44.90 -19.99
CA PRO A 333 -20.22 -45.65 -19.24
C PRO A 333 -19.57 -46.71 -18.34
N ALA A 334 -19.89 -46.68 -17.05
CA ALA A 334 -19.91 -47.85 -16.19
C ALA A 334 -20.83 -47.53 -15.01
N GLY A 335 -21.89 -48.31 -14.86
CA GLY A 335 -22.87 -48.12 -13.82
C GLY A 335 -22.26 -48.32 -12.43
N CYS A 336 -22.75 -47.53 -11.48
CA CYS A 336 -23.24 -48.03 -10.21
C CYS A 336 -24.11 -46.96 -9.56
N CYS A 337 -25.32 -47.38 -9.21
CA CYS A 337 -26.37 -46.59 -8.60
C CYS A 337 -25.94 -46.06 -7.23
N PHE A 338 -26.19 -44.78 -6.94
CA PHE A 338 -26.75 -44.39 -5.65
C PHE A 338 -27.75 -43.24 -5.85
N SER A 339 -28.95 -43.46 -5.34
CA SER A 339 -30.13 -42.59 -5.37
C SER A 339 -30.00 -41.40 -4.39
N PRO A 340 -30.87 -40.38 -4.49
CA PRO A 340 -30.65 -39.03 -3.98
C PRO A 340 -31.01 -38.90 -2.51
N CYS A 341 -30.26 -38.09 -1.75
CA CYS A 341 -30.73 -37.64 -0.45
C CYS A 341 -30.22 -36.24 -0.11
N ARG A 342 -31.23 -35.37 0.10
CA ARG A 342 -31.28 -34.27 1.07
C ARG A 342 -30.39 -33.05 0.83
N SER A 343 -31.05 -32.04 0.27
CA SER A 343 -31.12 -30.70 0.84
C SER A 343 -30.85 -30.69 2.35
N ASP A 344 -29.72 -30.11 2.75
CA ASP A 344 -29.47 -29.41 4.02
C ASP A 344 -27.99 -29.00 4.05
N LEU A 345 -27.64 -27.91 3.35
CA LEU A 345 -26.34 -27.25 3.54
C LEU A 345 -26.56 -26.10 4.53
N PHE A 346 -26.43 -26.48 5.80
CA PHE A 346 -26.33 -25.57 6.92
C PHE A 346 -25.05 -24.76 6.74
N ILE A 347 -25.19 -23.44 6.51
CA ILE A 347 -24.07 -22.51 6.57
C ILE A 347 -23.86 -22.20 8.06
N PRO A 348 -22.77 -22.66 8.71
CA PRO A 348 -22.42 -22.09 10.00
C PRO A 348 -21.99 -20.63 9.77
N PRO A 349 -22.45 -19.68 10.60
CA PRO A 349 -21.94 -18.32 10.53
C PRO A 349 -20.41 -18.33 10.77
N PRO A 350 -19.63 -17.47 10.09
CA PRO A 350 -18.21 -17.39 10.36
C PRO A 350 -18.01 -17.00 11.83
N PHE A 351 -17.25 -17.82 12.55
CA PHE A 351 -16.82 -17.54 13.90
C PHE A 351 -16.03 -16.22 13.91
N PHE A 352 -16.64 -15.18 14.48
CA PHE A 352 -15.87 -14.13 15.13
C PHE A 352 -15.26 -14.74 16.40
N SER A 353 -13.95 -14.98 16.40
CA SER A 353 -13.19 -14.98 17.64
C SER A 353 -12.11 -13.92 17.55
N THR A 354 -12.36 -12.85 18.29
CA THR A 354 -11.40 -11.86 18.78
C THR A 354 -10.04 -12.48 19.11
N PHE A 355 -8.97 -11.94 18.52
CA PHE A 355 -7.68 -11.73 19.17
C PHE A 355 -7.00 -10.48 18.61
#